data_AF-A0A7C1CE75-F1
#
_entry.id   AF-A0A7C1CE75-F1
#
_cell.length_a   1.000
_cell.length_b   1.000
_cell.length_c   1.000
_cell.angle_alpha   90.00
_cell.angle_beta   90.00
_cell.angle_gamma   90.00
#
_symmetry.space_group_name_H-M   'P 1'
#
loop_
_entity.id
_entity.type
_entity.pdbx_description
1 polymer ?
#
loop_
_entity_poly.entity_id
_entity_poly.type
_entity_poly.pdbx_seq_one_letter_code
_entity_poly.pdbx_strand_id
1 'polypeptide(L)'
;MLDNLDLRILELLVKNPRITVSEIARELNISRQTTRQRIEKINRSGIIKGFFPVFNTEKLGGILVLIMFASETRVTEKLSQAMVWELYLTMNSNPNTIVLGRIFSLEDLKKLVSLMEQIDPKAEIRIVSSIERNFDAKDAIVASGLSNVTCETCGERIRGKPYTYTYRNTTHYFCCPVCRDTFIKKLRSERND
;
A
#
# COMPACT_ATOMS: atom_id res chain seq x y z
N MET A 1 13.84 -7.43 -9.21
CA MET A 1 14.19 -7.18 -7.79
C MET A 1 14.42 -5.69 -7.58
N LEU A 2 13.89 -5.13 -6.50
CA LEU A 2 14.01 -3.70 -6.15
C LEU A 2 15.26 -3.43 -5.31
N ASP A 3 15.91 -2.29 -5.52
CA ASP A 3 17.03 -1.79 -4.69
C ASP A 3 16.63 -0.54 -3.88
N ASN A 4 17.58 0.03 -3.12
CA ASN A 4 17.32 1.20 -2.27
C ASN A 4 16.78 2.41 -3.06
N LEU A 5 17.25 2.62 -4.30
CA LEU A 5 16.79 3.73 -5.13
C LEU A 5 15.35 3.49 -5.60
N ASP A 6 15.03 2.27 -6.01
CA ASP A 6 13.67 1.91 -6.42
C ASP A 6 12.66 2.10 -5.27
N LEU A 7 13.04 1.76 -4.02
CA LEU A 7 12.20 1.99 -2.84
C LEU A 7 12.00 3.48 -2.57
N ARG A 8 13.05 4.29 -2.65
CA ARG A 8 12.93 5.75 -2.45
C ARG A 8 12.07 6.41 -3.53
N ILE A 9 12.11 5.92 -4.78
CA ILE A 9 11.19 6.35 -5.83
C ILE A 9 9.73 6.02 -5.43
N LEU A 10 9.47 4.82 -4.94
CA LEU A 10 8.13 4.40 -4.48
C LEU A 10 7.64 5.24 -3.29
N GLU A 11 8.51 5.55 -2.32
CA GLU A 11 8.19 6.44 -1.20
C GLU A 11 7.76 7.84 -1.68
N LEU A 12 8.49 8.41 -2.65
CA LEU A 12 8.14 9.71 -3.23
C LEU A 12 6.80 9.68 -3.98
N LEU A 13 6.54 8.61 -4.74
CA LEU A 13 5.27 8.43 -5.46
C LEU A 13 4.08 8.21 -4.52
N VAL A 14 4.28 7.56 -3.37
CA VAL A 14 3.22 7.40 -2.35
C VAL A 14 2.90 8.73 -1.69
N LYS A 15 3.92 9.52 -1.37
CA LYS A 15 3.76 10.85 -0.76
C LYS A 15 3.13 11.85 -1.72
N ASN A 16 3.56 11.83 -2.98
CA ASN A 16 3.03 12.68 -4.04
C ASN A 16 2.94 11.90 -5.36
N PRO A 17 1.79 11.29 -5.66
CA PRO A 17 1.58 10.56 -6.91
C PRO A 17 1.78 11.38 -8.20
N ARG A 18 1.74 12.71 -8.10
CA ARG A 18 1.91 13.64 -9.22
C ARG A 18 3.34 14.19 -9.35
N ILE A 19 4.27 13.75 -8.51
CA ILE A 19 5.66 14.19 -8.57
C ILE A 19 6.26 13.89 -9.95
N THR A 20 6.98 14.86 -10.51
CA THR A 20 7.57 14.71 -11.84
C THR A 20 8.88 13.90 -11.79
N VAL A 21 9.26 13.31 -12.93
CA VAL A 21 10.55 12.63 -13.09
C VAL A 21 11.72 13.57 -12.73
N SER A 22 11.61 14.85 -13.09
CA SER A 22 12.64 15.85 -12.79
C SER A 22 12.76 16.14 -11.29
N GLU A 23 11.64 16.20 -10.57
CA GLU A 23 11.64 16.39 -9.12
C GLU A 23 12.19 15.17 -8.39
N ILE A 24 11.80 13.95 -8.79
CA ILE A 24 12.37 12.72 -8.24
C ILE A 24 13.89 12.67 -8.50
N ALA A 25 14.33 12.98 -9.72
CA ALA A 25 15.75 13.00 -10.09
C ALA A 25 16.55 13.97 -9.20
N ARG A 26 16.02 15.16 -8.96
CA ARG A 26 16.61 16.16 -8.07
C ARG A 26 16.65 15.68 -6.62
N GLU A 27 15.55 15.13 -6.11
CA GLU A 27 15.44 14.68 -4.73
C GLU A 27 16.40 13.51 -4.42
N LEU A 28 16.58 12.61 -5.38
CA LEU A 28 17.44 11.43 -5.22
C LEU A 28 18.87 11.65 -5.72
N ASN A 29 19.19 12.84 -6.23
CA ASN A 29 20.48 13.20 -6.82
C ASN A 29 20.94 12.20 -7.89
N ILE A 30 20.07 11.87 -8.84
CA ILE A 30 20.34 10.98 -9.98
C ILE A 30 19.86 11.62 -11.29
N SER A 31 20.31 11.10 -12.43
CA SER A 31 19.89 11.64 -13.73
C SER A 31 18.41 11.39 -14.02
N ARG A 32 17.76 12.32 -14.75
CA ARG A 32 16.37 12.14 -15.23
C ARG A 32 16.18 10.85 -16.02
N GLN A 33 17.19 10.45 -16.80
CA GLN A 33 17.16 9.21 -17.57
C GLN A 33 17.16 7.98 -16.64
N THR A 34 18.04 7.95 -15.63
CA THR A 34 18.09 6.89 -14.62
C THR A 34 16.77 6.79 -13.87
N THR A 35 16.21 7.92 -13.43
CA THR A 35 14.89 7.96 -12.76
C THR A 35 13.80 7.36 -13.64
N ARG A 36 13.74 7.77 -14.91
CA ARG A 36 12.73 7.28 -15.87
C ARG A 36 12.83 5.77 -16.07
N GLN A 37 14.03 5.25 -16.30
CA GLN A 37 14.27 3.82 -16.47
C GLN A 37 13.82 3.01 -15.25
N ARG A 38 14.08 3.51 -14.04
CA ARG A 38 13.66 2.86 -12.79
C ARG A 38 12.14 2.86 -12.62
N ILE A 39 11.47 4.00 -12.88
CA ILE A 39 9.99 4.06 -12.85
C ILE A 39 9.38 3.11 -13.87
N GLU A 40 9.91 3.06 -15.10
CA GLU A 40 9.44 2.15 -16.14
C GLU A 40 9.65 0.68 -15.73
N LYS A 41 10.79 0.33 -15.13
CA LYS A 41 11.06 -1.01 -14.58
C LYS A 41 10.03 -1.38 -13.50
N ILE A 42 9.75 -0.47 -12.56
CA ILE A 42 8.77 -0.68 -11.49
C ILE A 42 7.37 -0.90 -12.08
N ASN A 43 6.95 -0.06 -13.03
CA ASN A 43 5.66 -0.20 -13.72
C ASN A 43 5.56 -1.53 -14.48
N ARG A 44 6.59 -1.88 -15.29
CA ARG A 44 6.61 -3.13 -16.06
C ARG A 44 6.60 -4.38 -15.19
N SER A 45 7.15 -4.30 -13.98
CA SER A 45 7.10 -5.40 -13.01
C SER A 45 5.74 -5.60 -12.34
N GLY A 46 4.76 -4.71 -12.59
CA GLY A 46 3.42 -4.79 -12.01
C GLY A 46 3.34 -4.38 -10.53
N ILE A 47 4.44 -3.83 -9.98
CA ILE A 47 4.48 -3.34 -8.59
C ILE A 47 3.60 -2.10 -8.43
N ILE A 48 3.66 -1.19 -9.41
CA ILE A 48 2.66 -0.12 -9.55
C ILE A 48 1.60 -0.62 -10.53
N LYS A 49 0.38 -0.84 -10.03
CA LYS A 49 -0.78 -1.23 -10.85
C LYS A 49 -1.55 -0.02 -11.39
N GLY A 50 -1.42 1.13 -10.77
CA GLY A 50 -2.11 2.36 -11.16
C GLY A 50 -2.02 3.44 -10.09
N PHE A 51 -2.48 4.64 -10.44
CA PHE A 51 -2.60 5.77 -9.54
C PHE A 51 -4.08 6.12 -9.41
N PHE A 52 -4.58 6.12 -8.19
CA PHE A 52 -6.00 6.35 -7.90
C PHE A 52 -6.18 7.57 -7.03
N PRO A 53 -7.16 8.44 -7.31
CA PRO A 53 -7.53 9.51 -6.40
C PRO A 53 -8.08 8.93 -5.09
N VAL A 54 -7.73 9.56 -3.97
CA VAL A 54 -8.35 9.26 -2.68
C VAL A 54 -9.58 10.14 -2.55
N PHE A 55 -10.76 9.53 -2.55
CA PHE A 55 -12.02 10.24 -2.39
C PHE A 55 -12.38 10.41 -0.92
N ASN A 56 -12.91 11.60 -0.56
CA ASN A 56 -13.61 11.78 0.71
C ASN A 56 -14.94 11.05 0.64
N THR A 57 -15.02 9.90 1.31
CA THR A 57 -16.20 9.05 1.26
C THR A 57 -17.38 9.66 2.01
N GLU A 58 -17.19 10.36 3.12
CA GLU A 58 -18.30 11.01 3.84
C GLU A 58 -19.04 12.02 2.96
N LYS A 59 -18.31 12.81 2.16
CA LYS A 59 -18.86 13.82 1.26
C LYS A 59 -19.53 13.25 0.02
N LEU A 60 -19.10 12.08 -0.44
CA LEU A 60 -19.72 11.40 -1.58
C LEU A 60 -21.04 10.70 -1.22
N GLY A 61 -21.39 10.62 0.06
CA GLY A 61 -22.62 10.01 0.55
C GLY A 61 -22.65 8.48 0.40
N GLY A 62 -23.73 7.86 0.85
CA GLY A 62 -23.84 6.41 0.92
C GLY A 62 -23.11 5.79 2.11
N ILE A 63 -23.51 4.57 2.44
CA ILE A 63 -23.09 3.83 3.61
C ILE A 63 -22.08 2.77 3.17
N LEU A 64 -20.92 2.77 3.83
CA LEU A 64 -19.94 1.72 3.65
C LEU A 64 -20.35 0.51 4.49
N VAL A 65 -20.35 -0.66 3.87
CA VAL A 65 -20.72 -1.91 4.53
C VAL A 65 -19.63 -2.96 4.34
N LEU A 66 -19.43 -3.75 5.38
CA LEU A 66 -18.57 -4.92 5.37
C LEU A 66 -19.47 -6.15 5.45
N ILE A 67 -19.33 -7.05 4.49
CA ILE A 67 -20.12 -8.28 4.38
C ILE A 67 -19.19 -9.46 4.63
N MET A 68 -19.55 -10.34 5.56
CA MET A 68 -18.78 -11.49 5.95
C MET A 68 -19.54 -12.76 5.56
N PHE A 69 -18.97 -13.59 4.71
CA PHE A 69 -19.54 -14.87 4.30
C PHE A 69 -18.89 -16.02 5.10
N ALA A 70 -19.70 -16.93 5.64
CA ALA A 70 -19.23 -18.06 6.45
C ALA A 70 -18.72 -19.22 5.57
N SER A 71 -19.26 -19.36 4.36
CA SER A 71 -18.95 -20.43 3.41
C SER A 71 -17.84 -20.07 2.41
N GLU A 72 -17.09 -21.07 1.91
CA GLU A 72 -16.19 -20.96 0.74
C GLU A 72 -16.97 -20.82 -0.57
N THR A 73 -17.97 -19.94 -0.61
CA THR A 73 -18.76 -19.76 -1.81
C THR A 73 -17.92 -19.00 -2.85
N ARG A 74 -18.07 -19.33 -4.13
CA ARG A 74 -17.56 -18.54 -5.26
C ARG A 74 -18.37 -17.25 -5.37
N VAL A 75 -18.19 -16.37 -4.38
CA VAL A 75 -18.92 -15.12 -4.20
C VAL A 75 -18.60 -14.14 -5.33
N THR A 76 -17.42 -14.27 -5.95
CA THR A 76 -16.86 -13.33 -6.93
C THR A 76 -17.77 -13.05 -8.12
N GLU A 77 -18.38 -14.07 -8.73
CA GLU A 77 -19.20 -13.86 -9.94
C GLU A 77 -20.52 -13.16 -9.62
N LYS A 78 -21.23 -13.57 -8.56
CA LYS A 78 -22.52 -12.97 -8.19
C LYS A 78 -22.38 -11.56 -7.61
N LEU A 79 -21.34 -11.31 -6.80
CA LEU A 79 -21.13 -9.99 -6.21
C LEU A 79 -20.46 -8.98 -7.14
N SER A 80 -19.75 -9.42 -8.19
CA SER A 80 -19.26 -8.50 -9.23
C SER A 80 -20.39 -7.74 -9.95
N GLN A 81 -21.61 -8.27 -9.91
CA GLN A 81 -22.81 -7.63 -10.47
C GLN A 81 -23.49 -6.68 -9.48
N ALA A 82 -23.16 -6.77 -8.18
CA ALA A 82 -23.61 -5.82 -7.17
C ALA A 82 -22.68 -4.59 -7.17
N MET A 83 -23.17 -3.45 -6.70
CA MET A 83 -22.42 -2.19 -6.58
C MET A 83 -21.36 -2.25 -5.47
N VAL A 84 -20.43 -3.19 -5.61
CA VAL A 84 -19.33 -3.47 -4.68
C VAL A 84 -18.08 -2.80 -5.23
N TRP A 85 -17.49 -1.92 -4.43
CA TRP A 85 -16.30 -1.16 -4.85
C TRP A 85 -15.03 -2.01 -4.72
N GLU A 86 -14.90 -2.81 -3.66
CA GLU A 86 -13.72 -3.65 -3.39
C GLU A 86 -14.12 -5.00 -2.74
N LEU A 87 -13.50 -6.10 -3.20
CA LEU A 87 -13.74 -7.47 -2.71
C LEU A 87 -12.44 -8.06 -2.15
N TYR A 88 -12.46 -8.52 -0.89
CA TYR A 88 -11.31 -9.10 -0.21
C TYR A 88 -11.55 -10.58 0.14
N LEU A 89 -10.77 -11.48 -0.46
CA LEU A 89 -10.83 -12.91 -0.13
C LEU A 89 -9.82 -13.22 0.97
N THR A 90 -10.27 -13.84 2.06
CA THR A 90 -9.42 -14.27 3.17
C THR A 90 -9.09 -15.75 3.01
N MET A 91 -7.85 -16.14 3.33
CA MET A 91 -7.43 -17.54 3.35
C MET A 91 -7.40 -18.02 4.81
N ASN A 92 -8.33 -18.95 5.12
CA ASN A 92 -8.49 -19.73 6.36
C ASN A 92 -9.56 -19.28 7.36
N SER A 93 -10.53 -20.20 7.54
CA SER A 93 -11.46 -20.42 8.66
C SER A 93 -12.21 -19.22 9.24
N ASN A 94 -13.34 -18.89 8.59
CA ASN A 94 -14.53 -18.23 9.13
C ASN A 94 -14.35 -16.76 9.60
N PRO A 95 -14.87 -15.74 8.89
CA PRO A 95 -15.49 -15.73 7.56
C PRO A 95 -14.45 -15.85 6.42
N ASN A 96 -14.75 -16.67 5.41
CA ASN A 96 -13.85 -17.01 4.29
C ASN A 96 -13.88 -15.98 3.16
N THR A 97 -14.76 -14.98 3.23
CA THR A 97 -14.81 -13.87 2.27
C THR A 97 -15.33 -12.62 2.94
N ILE A 98 -14.58 -11.52 2.81
CA ILE A 98 -14.94 -10.20 3.31
C ILE A 98 -15.16 -9.26 2.13
N VAL A 99 -16.32 -8.65 2.06
CA VAL A 99 -16.69 -7.78 0.94
C VAL A 99 -16.91 -6.39 1.44
N LEU A 100 -16.27 -5.41 0.80
CA LEU A 100 -16.45 -4.01 1.12
C LEU A 100 -17.38 -3.37 0.07
N GLY A 101 -18.64 -3.22 0.44
CA GLY A 101 -19.68 -2.65 -0.40
C GLY A 101 -19.94 -1.19 -0.05
N ARG A 102 -20.42 -0.41 -1.04
CA ARG A 102 -20.89 0.94 -0.79
C ARG A 102 -22.30 1.11 -1.32
N ILE A 103 -23.20 1.56 -0.45
CA ILE A 103 -24.64 1.57 -0.71
C ILE A 103 -25.13 3.01 -0.73
N PHE A 104 -25.79 3.42 -1.82
CA PHE A 104 -26.28 4.79 -1.98
C PHE A 104 -27.79 4.93 -1.76
N SER A 105 -28.53 3.81 -1.72
CA SER A 105 -29.98 3.82 -1.50
C SER A 105 -30.47 2.62 -0.67
N LEU A 106 -31.65 2.76 -0.07
CA LEU A 106 -32.32 1.65 0.62
C LEU A 106 -32.69 0.52 -0.33
N GLU A 107 -32.93 0.81 -1.61
CA GLU A 107 -33.23 -0.20 -2.62
C GLU A 107 -31.99 -1.07 -2.89
N ASP A 108 -30.82 -0.45 -3.01
CA ASP A 108 -29.56 -1.16 -3.19
C ASP A 108 -29.22 -2.01 -1.96
N LEU A 109 -29.50 -1.51 -0.76
CA LEU A 109 -29.35 -2.29 0.47
C LEU A 109 -30.24 -3.55 0.44
N LYS A 110 -31.51 -3.41 0.08
CA LYS A 110 -32.43 -4.56 0.00
C LYS A 110 -31.98 -5.59 -1.03
N LYS A 111 -31.55 -5.14 -2.22
CA LYS A 111 -30.99 -6.01 -3.27
C LYS A 111 -29.77 -6.77 -2.76
N LEU A 112 -28.86 -6.07 -2.08
CA LEU A 112 -27.65 -6.66 -1.52
C LEU A 112 -27.97 -7.69 -0.42
N VAL A 113 -28.91 -7.39 0.49
CA VAL A 113 -29.33 -8.30 1.55
C VAL A 113 -29.96 -9.56 0.97
N SER A 114 -30.86 -9.43 0.00
CA SER A 114 -31.45 -10.60 -0.68
C SER A 114 -30.41 -11.44 -1.40
N LEU A 115 -29.44 -10.80 -2.08
CA LEU A 115 -28.35 -11.52 -2.75
C LEU A 115 -27.44 -12.22 -1.74
N MET A 116 -27.15 -11.58 -0.62
CA MET A 116 -26.38 -12.14 0.49
C MET A 116 -27.05 -13.38 1.06
N GLU A 117 -28.35 -13.32 1.39
CA GLU A 117 -29.13 -14.46 1.90
C GLU A 117 -29.16 -15.65 0.92
N GLN A 118 -29.23 -15.38 -0.39
CA GLN A 118 -29.19 -16.42 -1.42
C GLN A 118 -27.82 -17.08 -1.56
N ILE A 119 -26.74 -16.33 -1.31
CA ILE A 119 -25.36 -16.82 -1.40
C ILE A 119 -25.02 -17.61 -0.14
N ASP A 120 -25.29 -17.03 1.02
CA ASP A 120 -25.00 -17.61 2.33
C ASP A 120 -26.00 -17.04 3.37
N PRO A 121 -26.98 -17.84 3.80
CA PRO A 121 -27.94 -17.42 4.83
C PRO A 121 -27.30 -17.05 6.18
N LYS A 122 -26.03 -17.41 6.40
CA LYS A 122 -25.27 -17.06 7.62
C LYS A 122 -24.39 -15.82 7.45
N ALA A 123 -24.45 -15.16 6.30
CA ALA A 123 -23.64 -13.98 6.07
C ALA A 123 -24.07 -12.82 6.98
N GLU A 124 -23.08 -12.07 7.46
CA GLU A 124 -23.27 -10.90 8.31
C GLU A 124 -22.95 -9.63 7.53
N ILE A 125 -23.78 -8.60 7.68
CA ILE A 125 -23.50 -7.25 7.19
C ILE A 125 -23.23 -6.32 8.38
N ARG A 126 -22.16 -5.53 8.29
CA ARG A 126 -21.79 -4.52 9.28
C ARG A 126 -21.62 -3.17 8.61
N ILE A 127 -22.12 -2.12 9.26
CA ILE A 127 -21.86 -0.76 8.82
C ILE A 127 -20.46 -0.36 9.26
N VAL A 128 -19.66 0.16 8.32
CA VAL A 128 -18.33 0.68 8.61
C VAL A 128 -18.45 2.16 8.93
N SER A 129 -18.20 2.53 10.18
CA SER A 129 -18.29 3.91 10.66
C SER A 129 -17.07 4.76 10.27
N SER A 130 -15.88 4.15 10.21
CA SER A 130 -14.64 4.81 9.81
C SER A 130 -13.69 3.82 9.14
N ILE A 131 -12.87 4.33 8.19
CA ILE A 131 -11.70 3.61 7.69
C ILE A 131 -10.47 4.44 8.01
N GLU A 132 -9.55 3.88 8.77
CA GLU A 132 -8.19 4.40 8.88
C GLU A 132 -7.30 3.71 7.84
N ARG A 133 -6.84 4.46 6.84
CA ARG A 133 -5.86 3.95 5.87
C ARG A 133 -4.47 4.40 6.28
N ASN A 134 -3.71 3.48 6.86
CA ASN A 134 -2.30 3.71 7.16
C ASN A 134 -1.46 3.07 6.05
N PHE A 135 -1.24 3.81 4.97
CA PHE A 135 -0.53 3.30 3.79
C PHE A 135 0.94 3.72 3.83
N ASP A 136 1.75 3.01 4.61
CA ASP A 136 3.20 3.08 4.47
C ASP A 136 3.66 1.98 3.48
N ALA A 137 3.73 2.32 2.20
CA ALA A 137 4.13 1.37 1.15
C ALA A 137 5.47 0.70 1.45
N LYS A 138 6.32 1.34 2.25
CA LYS A 138 7.61 0.84 2.71
C LYS A 138 7.47 -0.42 3.55
N ASP A 139 6.53 -0.45 4.51
CA ASP A 139 6.33 -1.61 5.38
C ASP A 139 5.83 -2.81 4.55
N ALA A 140 4.95 -2.57 3.58
CA ALA A 140 4.44 -3.61 2.68
C ALA A 140 5.52 -4.18 1.74
N ILE A 141 6.34 -3.33 1.12
CA ILE A 141 7.35 -3.78 0.15
C ILE A 141 8.52 -4.48 0.85
N VAL A 142 8.98 -3.97 1.99
CA VAL A 142 10.13 -4.56 2.67
C VAL A 142 9.77 -5.87 3.38
N ALA A 143 8.55 -5.98 3.92
CA ALA A 143 8.07 -7.23 4.52
C ALA A 143 7.89 -8.39 3.50
N SER A 144 7.66 -8.06 2.22
CA SER A 144 7.41 -9.06 1.17
C SER A 144 8.64 -9.81 0.65
N GLY A 145 9.87 -9.47 1.11
CA GLY A 145 11.10 -10.14 0.67
C GLY A 145 11.53 -9.84 -0.77
N LEU A 146 10.81 -8.98 -1.51
CA LEU A 146 11.08 -8.61 -2.90
C LEU A 146 12.26 -7.63 -3.09
N SER A 147 13.10 -7.48 -2.07
CA SER A 147 14.02 -6.35 -1.93
C SER A 147 15.48 -6.82 -1.78
N ASN A 148 16.36 -6.22 -2.58
CA ASN A 148 17.83 -6.31 -2.51
C ASN A 148 18.38 -5.16 -1.64
N VAL A 149 17.65 -4.76 -0.61
CA VAL A 149 18.01 -3.59 0.18
C VAL A 149 19.33 -3.83 0.87
N THR A 150 20.23 -2.87 0.72
CA THR A 150 21.55 -2.89 1.37
C THR A 150 21.61 -1.82 2.45
N CYS A 151 22.40 -2.08 3.48
CA CYS A 151 22.68 -1.12 4.53
C CYS A 151 23.51 0.04 3.98
N GLU A 152 23.07 1.28 4.21
CA GLU A 152 23.78 2.51 3.79
C GLU A 152 25.14 2.67 4.49
N THR A 153 25.36 1.99 5.62
CA THR A 153 26.60 2.09 6.40
C THR A 153 27.59 0.98 6.07
N CYS A 154 27.15 -0.28 6.05
CA CYS A 154 28.05 -1.43 5.86
C CYS A 154 27.94 -2.10 4.49
N GLY A 155 26.99 -1.72 3.64
CA GLY A 155 26.78 -2.30 2.31
C GLY A 155 26.14 -3.69 2.31
N GLU A 156 26.07 -4.36 3.45
CA GLU A 156 25.48 -5.70 3.57
C GLU A 156 23.98 -5.71 3.26
N ARG A 157 23.50 -6.82 2.70
CA ARG A 157 22.08 -7.04 2.44
C ARG A 157 21.32 -7.10 3.75
N ILE A 158 20.23 -6.34 3.85
CA ILE A 158 19.36 -6.35 5.02
C ILE A 158 18.47 -7.60 4.97
N ARG A 159 18.44 -8.33 6.08
CA ARG A 159 17.54 -9.47 6.31
C ARG A 159 16.49 -9.06 7.35
N GLY A 160 15.21 -9.17 7.00
CA GLY A 160 14.11 -8.74 7.88
C GLY A 160 13.83 -7.23 7.84
N LYS A 161 13.14 -6.71 8.86
CA LYS A 161 12.71 -5.30 8.92
C LYS A 161 13.94 -4.36 9.11
N PRO A 162 14.20 -3.40 8.21
CA PRO A 162 15.34 -2.49 8.31
C PRO A 162 15.12 -1.46 9.41
N TYR A 163 16.22 -1.06 10.04
CA TYR A 163 16.27 0.21 10.77
C TYR A 163 16.31 1.34 9.76
N THR A 164 15.61 2.44 10.02
CA THR A 164 15.58 3.56 9.09
C THR A 164 15.78 4.91 9.76
N TYR A 165 16.26 5.87 9.00
CA TYR A 165 16.42 7.26 9.43
C TYR A 165 16.11 8.18 8.25
N THR A 166 15.21 9.13 8.46
CA THR A 166 14.84 10.10 7.41
C THR A 166 15.57 11.42 7.64
N TYR A 167 16.31 11.87 6.64
CA TYR A 167 17.05 13.13 6.63
C TYR A 167 16.81 13.87 5.32
N ARG A 168 16.46 15.17 5.37
CA ARG A 168 16.13 15.99 4.18
C ARG A 168 15.19 15.25 3.20
N ASN A 169 14.07 14.73 3.70
CA ASN A 169 13.10 13.92 2.94
C ASN A 169 13.61 12.60 2.33
N THR A 170 14.85 12.22 2.60
CA THR A 170 15.43 10.96 2.17
C THR A 170 15.40 9.95 3.31
N THR A 171 14.78 8.80 3.08
CA THR A 171 14.89 7.64 3.98
C THR A 171 16.15 6.85 3.68
N HIS A 172 16.95 6.60 4.72
CA HIS A 172 18.12 5.73 4.70
C HIS A 172 17.82 4.40 5.41
N TYR A 173 18.38 3.30 4.92
CA TYR A 173 18.13 1.93 5.40
C TYR A 173 19.36 1.30 6.04
N PHE A 174 19.18 0.59 7.16
CA PHE A 174 20.27 0.01 7.95
C PHE A 174 19.93 -1.39 8.45
N CYS A 175 20.93 -2.27 8.48
CA CYS A 175 20.77 -3.64 8.97
C CYS A 175 20.63 -3.74 10.49
N CYS A 176 21.11 -2.75 11.25
CA CYS A 176 21.11 -2.75 12.72
C CYS A 176 21.12 -1.32 13.31
N PRO A 177 20.83 -1.14 14.62
CA PRO A 177 20.87 0.17 15.28
C PRO A 177 22.25 0.83 15.19
N VAL A 178 23.32 0.04 15.30
CA VAL A 178 24.71 0.53 15.26
C VAL A 178 25.00 1.19 13.91
N CYS A 179 24.62 0.54 12.80
CA CYS A 179 24.82 1.10 11.47
C CYS A 179 24.07 2.43 11.29
N ARG A 180 22.83 2.51 11.79
CA ARG A 180 22.03 3.75 11.77
C ARG A 180 22.71 4.86 12.58
N ASP A 181 23.13 4.57 13.80
CA ASP A 181 23.68 5.58 14.70
C ASP A 181 25.03 6.09 14.21
N THR A 182 25.85 5.22 13.61
CA THR A 182 27.09 5.60 12.91
C THR A 182 26.81 6.57 11.77
N PHE A 183 25.79 6.30 10.95
CA PHE A 183 25.39 7.20 9.87
C PHE A 183 24.91 8.56 10.40
N ILE A 184 24.08 8.57 11.44
CA ILE A 184 23.60 9.81 12.07
C ILE A 184 24.76 10.63 12.63
N LYS A 185 25.76 10.00 13.25
CA LYS A 185 26.97 10.70 13.75
C LYS A 185 27.73 11.37 12.60
N LYS A 186 27.91 10.66 11.48
CA LYS A 186 28.57 11.21 10.29
C LYS A 186 27.85 12.43 9.72
N LEU A 187 26.52 12.38 9.63
CA LEU A 187 25.71 13.53 9.18
C LEU A 187 25.83 14.75 10.11
N ARG A 188 26.04 14.53 11.40
CA ARG A 188 26.21 15.62 12.38
C ARG A 188 27.58 16.27 12.29
N SER A 189 28.64 15.51 11.99
CA SER A 189 29.97 16.07 11.78
C SER A 189 30.04 16.93 10.52
N GLU A 190 29.42 16.49 9.42
CA GLU A 190 29.36 17.22 8.14
C GLU A 190 28.51 18.52 8.20
N ARG A 191 27.88 18.81 9.35
CA ARG A 191 27.02 19.97 9.58
C ARG A 191 27.70 21.07 10.41
N ASN A 192 28.86 20.75 10.99
CA ASN A 192 29.67 21.66 11.81
C ASN A 192 30.90 22.20 11.05
N ASP A 193 31.05 21.81 9.78
CA ASP A 193 32.00 22.36 8.80
C ASP A 193 31.21 23.20 7.77
#